data_AF-X1C0D1-F1
#
_entry.id   AF-X1C0D1-F1
#
_cell.length_a   1.000
_cell.length_b   1.000
_cell.length_c   1.000
_cell.angle_alpha   90.00
_cell.angle_beta   90.00
_cell.angle_gamma   90.00
#
_symmetry.space_group_name_H-M   'P 1'
#
loop_
_entity.id
_entity.type
_entity.pdbx_description
1 polymer ?
#
loop_
_entity_poly.entity_id
_entity_poly.type
_entity_poly.pdbx_seq_one_letter_code
_entity_poly.pdbx_strand_id
1 'polypeptide(L)'
;MAELDLVKNINARQIKLLQESGISSAEALAMSPHNIISDIDGLGEKTAKKLIWNARNALGMSEFITAEDIDENTEYITTGSAELNRILGGGFQTGKLTEVYGPFKSR
;
A
#
# COMPACT_ATOMS: atom_id res chain seq x y z
N MET A 1 -7.97 4.87 2.53
CA MET A 1 -7.53 3.55 2.97
C MET A 1 -8.77 2.70 3.17
N ALA A 2 -8.72 1.45 2.74
CA ALA A 2 -9.82 0.51 2.83
C ALA A 2 -10.02 0.03 4.27
N GLU A 3 -11.28 0.00 4.71
CA GLU A 3 -11.65 -0.47 6.04
C GLU A 3 -11.39 -1.98 6.21
N LEU A 4 -11.06 -2.39 7.44
CA LEU A 4 -10.82 -3.81 7.75
C LEU A 4 -12.07 -4.68 7.54
N ASP A 5 -13.28 -4.11 7.58
CA ASP A 5 -14.54 -4.82 7.35
C ASP A 5 -14.67 -5.41 5.93
N LEU A 6 -13.89 -4.91 4.97
CA LEU A 6 -13.84 -5.46 3.61
C LEU A 6 -13.14 -6.84 3.57
N VAL A 7 -12.38 -7.20 4.61
CA VAL A 7 -11.67 -8.47 4.68
C VAL A 7 -12.65 -9.61 4.95
N LYS A 8 -12.79 -10.52 3.99
CA LYS A 8 -13.72 -11.65 4.09
C LYS A 8 -13.47 -12.49 5.36
N ASN A 9 -14.53 -12.83 6.07
CA ASN A 9 -14.53 -13.65 7.29
C ASN A 9 -13.71 -13.09 8.47
N ILE A 10 -13.48 -11.78 8.51
CA ILE A 10 -12.97 -11.12 9.71
C ILE A 10 -14.10 -10.92 10.72
N ASN A 11 -13.80 -10.94 12.01
CA ASN A 11 -14.78 -10.65 13.07
C ASN A 11 -14.39 -9.42 13.89
N ALA A 12 -15.35 -8.85 14.62
CA ALA A 12 -15.16 -7.63 15.42
C ALA A 12 -14.01 -7.73 16.45
N ARG A 13 -13.78 -8.91 17.04
CA ARG A 13 -12.66 -9.12 17.98
C ARG A 13 -11.32 -9.01 17.26
N GLN A 14 -11.19 -9.60 16.08
CA GLN A 14 -9.96 -9.53 15.27
C GLN A 14 -9.68 -8.10 14.80
N ILE A 15 -10.72 -7.37 14.36
CA ILE A 15 -10.59 -5.96 13.98
C ILE A 15 -10.04 -5.15 15.14
N LYS A 16 -10.62 -5.31 16.33
CA LYS A 16 -10.17 -4.59 17.53
C LYS A 16 -8.71 -4.89 17.87
N LEU A 17 -8.31 -6.16 17.86
CA LEU A 17 -6.92 -6.57 18.14
C LEU A 17 -5.93 -5.98 17.12
N LEU A 18 -6.29 -5.97 15.83
CA LEU A 18 -5.49 -5.37 14.77
C LEU A 18 -5.33 -3.86 14.96
N GLN A 19 -6.43 -3.16 15.24
CA GLN A 19 -6.42 -1.71 15.48
C GLN A 19 -5.59 -1.33 16.71
N GLU A 20 -5.74 -2.07 17.81
CA GLU A 20 -4.95 -1.90 19.04
C GLU A 20 -3.45 -2.17 18.80
N SER A 21 -3.11 -2.99 17.81
CA SER A 21 -1.74 -3.28 17.37
C SER A 21 -1.23 -2.34 16.27
N GLY A 22 -1.97 -1.27 15.94
CA GLY A 22 -1.58 -0.27 14.93
C GLY A 22 -1.90 -0.65 13.48
N ILE A 23 -2.60 -1.77 13.25
CA ILE A 23 -3.06 -2.19 11.93
C ILE A 23 -4.52 -1.76 11.75
N SER A 24 -4.72 -0.56 11.21
CA SER A 24 -6.04 0.07 11.11
C SER A 24 -6.71 -0.03 9.74
N SER A 25 -6.02 -0.52 8.71
CA SER A 25 -6.56 -0.63 7.35
C SER A 25 -6.29 -1.98 6.70
N ALA A 26 -7.09 -2.32 5.67
CA ALA A 26 -6.89 -3.53 4.88
C ALA A 26 -5.54 -3.51 4.15
N GLU A 27 -5.06 -2.35 3.69
CA GLU A 27 -3.75 -2.21 3.06
C GLU A 27 -2.62 -2.51 4.05
N ALA A 28 -2.71 -1.95 5.26
CA ALA A 28 -1.73 -2.21 6.31
C ALA A 28 -1.67 -3.72 6.64
N LEU A 29 -2.83 -4.38 6.75
CA LEU A 29 -2.89 -5.82 6.96
C LEU A 29 -2.32 -6.63 5.79
N ALA A 30 -2.65 -6.28 4.55
CA ALA A 30 -2.18 -6.98 3.36
C ALA A 30 -0.65 -6.90 3.16
N MET A 31 -0.06 -5.76 3.54
CA MET A 31 1.38 -5.47 3.45
C MET A 31 2.16 -5.89 4.70
N SER A 32 1.48 -6.23 5.79
CA SER A 32 2.14 -6.63 7.02
C SER A 32 2.88 -7.96 6.87
N PRO A 33 4.09 -8.08 7.46
CA PRO A 33 4.76 -9.36 7.60
C PRO A 33 3.91 -10.33 8.41
N HIS A 34 3.98 -11.61 8.04
CA HIS A 34 3.19 -12.66 8.68
C HIS A 34 3.44 -12.75 10.19
N ASN A 35 4.70 -12.69 10.61
CA ASN A 35 5.10 -12.75 12.02
C ASN A 35 4.48 -11.61 12.86
N ILE A 36 4.44 -10.40 12.32
CA ILE A 36 3.84 -9.24 13.01
C ILE A 36 2.38 -9.49 13.34
N ILE A 37 1.63 -10.16 12.45
CA ILE A 37 0.21 -10.46 12.67
C ILE A 37 0.01 -11.72 13.52
N SER A 38 0.85 -12.74 13.37
CA SER A 38 0.74 -13.97 14.18
C SER A 38 1.12 -13.77 15.63
N ASP A 39 2.03 -12.83 15.91
CA ASP A 39 2.51 -12.49 17.26
C ASP A 39 1.49 -11.65 18.06
N ILE A 40 0.44 -11.14 17.42
CA ILE A 40 -0.69 -10.49 18.11
C ILE A 40 -1.45 -11.54 18.92
N ASP A 41 -1.52 -11.31 20.23
CA ASP A 41 -2.17 -12.24 21.16
C ASP A 41 -3.63 -12.53 20.74
N GLY A 42 -3.94 -13.81 20.60
CA GLY A 42 -5.25 -14.30 20.18
C GLY A 42 -5.50 -14.42 18.67
N LEU A 43 -4.56 -14.06 17.78
CA LEU A 43 -4.67 -14.37 16.34
C LEU A 43 -4.00 -15.71 16.01
N GLY A 44 -2.71 -15.82 16.26
CA GLY A 44 -1.89 -16.98 15.93
C GLY A 44 -1.68 -17.21 14.43
N GLU A 45 -0.72 -18.07 14.11
CA GLU A 45 -0.21 -18.41 12.77
C GLU A 45 -1.30 -18.65 11.71
N LYS A 46 -2.22 -19.58 11.98
CA LYS A 46 -3.24 -20.00 11.00
C LYS A 46 -4.22 -18.88 10.66
N THR A 47 -4.54 -18.05 11.63
CA THR A 47 -5.47 -16.93 11.48
C THR A 47 -4.81 -15.78 10.75
N ALA A 48 -3.58 -15.42 11.16
CA ALA A 48 -2.78 -14.38 10.51
C ALA A 48 -2.64 -14.62 9.01
N LYS A 49 -2.25 -15.84 8.61
CA LYS A 49 -2.11 -16.22 7.21
C LYS A 49 -3.41 -16.03 6.41
N LYS A 50 -4.56 -16.38 7.01
CA LYS A 50 -5.87 -16.22 6.37
C LYS A 50 -6.29 -14.76 6.24
N LEU A 51 -6.09 -13.97 7.30
CA LEU A 51 -6.44 -12.55 7.32
C LEU A 51 -5.63 -11.77 6.29
N ILE A 52 -4.31 -11.97 6.25
CA ILE A 52 -3.42 -11.35 5.27
C ILE A 52 -3.85 -11.73 3.84
N TRP A 53 -4.10 -13.02 3.59
CA TRP A 53 -4.54 -13.48 2.27
C TRP A 53 -5.89 -12.87 1.86
N ASN A 54 -6.86 -12.84 2.78
CA ASN A 54 -8.18 -12.26 2.50
C ASN A 54 -8.10 -10.75 2.28
N ALA A 55 -7.21 -10.05 2.99
CA ALA A 55 -6.95 -8.63 2.76
C ALA A 55 -6.37 -8.39 1.36
N ARG A 56 -5.39 -9.21 0.94
CA ARG A 56 -4.84 -9.15 -0.43
C ARG A 56 -5.90 -9.39 -1.50
N ASN A 57 -6.77 -10.39 -1.30
CA ASN A 57 -7.89 -10.64 -2.23
C ASN A 57 -8.87 -9.46 -2.28
N ALA A 58 -9.23 -8.89 -1.12
CA ALA A 58 -10.15 -7.76 -1.06
C ALA A 58 -9.62 -6.52 -1.79
N LEU A 59 -8.30 -6.38 -1.89
CA LEU A 59 -7.60 -5.29 -2.57
C LEU A 59 -7.19 -5.64 -4.01
N GLY A 60 -7.57 -6.80 -4.55
CA GLY A 60 -7.16 -7.23 -5.90
C GLY A 60 -5.65 -7.50 -6.05
N MET A 61 -4.93 -7.75 -4.96
CA MET A 61 -3.46 -7.96 -4.95
C MET A 61 -3.04 -9.42 -5.16
N SER A 62 -3.99 -10.35 -5.25
CA SER A 62 -3.71 -11.78 -5.34
C SER A 62 -3.69 -12.31 -6.77
N GLU A 63 -4.28 -11.58 -7.71
CA GLU A 63 -4.34 -11.97 -9.11
C GLU A 63 -3.04 -11.56 -9.81
N PHE A 64 -2.56 -12.43 -10.68
CA PHE A 64 -1.46 -12.09 -11.58
C PHE A 64 -2.02 -11.22 -12.71
N ILE A 65 -1.38 -10.09 -12.98
CA ILE A 65 -1.75 -9.17 -14.05
C ILE A 65 -0.69 -9.29 -15.15
N THR A 66 -1.12 -9.46 -16.40
CA THR A 66 -0.19 -9.47 -17.54
C THR A 66 0.32 -8.07 -17.83
N ALA A 67 1.50 -7.94 -18.43
CA ALA A 67 2.09 -6.62 -18.69
C ALA A 67 1.21 -5.72 -19.60
N GLU A 68 0.39 -6.31 -20.46
CA GLU A 68 -0.53 -5.58 -21.34
C GLU A 68 -1.72 -4.98 -20.56
N ASP A 69 -2.11 -5.61 -19.45
CA ASP A 69 -3.26 -5.23 -18.62
C ASP A 69 -2.87 -4.33 -17.43
N ILE A 70 -1.60 -3.97 -17.27
CA ILE A 70 -1.15 -3.09 -16.18
C ILE A 70 -1.63 -1.66 -16.47
N ASP A 71 -2.60 -1.20 -15.70
CA ASP A 71 -2.93 0.22 -15.60
C ASP A 71 -2.11 0.87 -14.49
N GLU A 72 -1.07 1.63 -14.85
CA GLU A 72 -0.17 2.27 -13.89
C GLU A 72 -0.84 3.41 -13.08
N ASN A 73 -2.11 3.79 -13.37
CA ASN A 73 -2.85 4.87 -12.69
C ASN A 73 -1.95 6.08 -12.35
N THR A 74 -1.13 6.46 -13.33
CA THR A 74 -0.04 7.42 -13.13
C THR A 74 -0.57 8.84 -13.27
N GLU A 75 -0.36 9.64 -12.22
CA GLU A 75 -0.61 11.07 -12.23
C GLU A 75 0.73 11.82 -12.17
N TYR A 76 0.74 13.03 -12.73
CA TYR A 76 1.93 13.90 -12.75
C TYR A 76 1.65 15.20 -12.01
N ILE A 77 2.57 15.56 -11.11
CA ILE A 77 2.60 16.85 -10.43
C ILE A 77 3.58 17.76 -11.17
N THR A 78 3.07 18.87 -11.72
CA THR A 78 3.91 19.85 -12.44
C THR A 78 4.99 20.45 -11.55
N THR A 79 6.18 20.67 -12.12
CA THR A 79 7.29 21.37 -11.46
C THR A 79 7.16 22.90 -11.51
N GLY A 80 6.19 23.42 -12.28
CA GLY A 80 6.07 24.85 -12.58
C GLY A 80 7.03 25.36 -13.67
N SER A 81 7.94 24.51 -14.17
CA SER A 81 8.84 24.81 -15.30
C SER A 81 8.51 23.88 -16.47
N ALA A 82 8.24 24.47 -17.64
CA ALA A 82 7.95 23.71 -18.85
C ALA A 82 9.14 22.81 -19.27
N GLU A 83 10.37 23.32 -19.15
CA GLU A 83 11.58 22.56 -19.50
C GLU A 83 11.84 21.42 -18.54
N LEU A 84 11.63 21.63 -17.23
CA LEU A 84 11.83 20.56 -16.25
C LEU A 84 10.76 19.48 -16.37
N ASN A 85 9.49 19.86 -16.61
CA ASN A 85 8.44 18.89 -16.92
C ASN A 85 8.78 18.06 -18.17
N ARG A 86 9.35 18.68 -19.21
CA ARG A 86 9.79 17.98 -20.42
C ARG A 86 10.90 16.97 -20.12
N ILE A 87 11.88 17.33 -19.29
CA ILE A 87 12.96 16.43 -18.86
C ILE A 87 12.39 15.25 -18.05
N LEU A 88 11.42 15.50 -17.17
CA LEU A 88 10.77 14.49 -16.34
C LEU A 88 9.64 13.72 -17.05
N GLY A 89 9.38 13.98 -18.32
CA GLY A 89 8.32 13.30 -19.08
C GLY A 89 6.88 13.69 -18.69
N GLY A 90 6.69 14.80 -17.99
CA GLY A 90 5.37 15.31 -17.59
C GLY A 90 5.36 16.05 -16.25
N GLY A 91 6.27 15.68 -15.34
CA GLY A 91 6.35 16.23 -13.99
C GLY A 91 6.83 15.17 -13.00
N PHE A 92 6.60 15.38 -11.71
CA PHE A 92 6.84 14.35 -10.69
C PHE A 92 5.74 13.28 -10.76
N GLN A 93 6.14 12.03 -10.95
CA GLN A 93 5.23 10.89 -11.08
C GLN A 93 4.73 10.40 -9.72
N THR A 94 3.42 10.16 -9.57
CA THR A 94 2.89 9.43 -8.41
C THR A 94 3.36 7.97 -8.41
N GLY A 95 3.41 7.34 -7.23
CA GLY A 95 3.86 5.95 -7.11
C GLY A 95 5.37 5.72 -7.35
N LYS A 96 6.16 6.79 -7.57
CA LYS A 96 7.62 6.74 -7.70
C LYS A 96 8.29 7.68 -6.70
N LEU A 97 9.49 7.30 -6.24
CA LEU A 97 10.36 8.18 -5.47
C LEU A 97 11.21 9.01 -6.42
N THR A 98 11.10 10.34 -6.36
CA THR A 98 11.97 11.26 -7.10
C THR A 98 12.83 12.06 -6.13
N GLU A 99 14.15 11.97 -6.26
CA GLU A 99 15.10 12.74 -5.44
C GLU A 99 15.74 13.87 -6.25
N VAL A 100 15.84 15.07 -5.66
CA VAL A 100 16.49 16.24 -6.24
C VAL A 100 17.63 16.68 -5.32
N TYR A 101 18.85 16.76 -5.83
CA TYR A 101 20.04 17.13 -5.06
C TYR A 101 20.84 18.24 -5.72
N GLY A 102 21.53 19.05 -4.92
CA GLY A 102 22.37 20.16 -5.37
C GLY A 102 23.03 20.93 -4.21
N PRO A 103 24.01 21.81 -4.48
CA PRO A 103 24.63 22.64 -3.45
C PRO A 103 23.61 23.60 -2.81
N PHE A 104 23.90 24.06 -1.59
CA PHE A 104 23.06 25.05 -0.90
C PHE A 104 22.85 26.29 -1.79
N LYS A 105 21.58 26.69 -1.97
CA LYS A 105 21.17 27.75 -2.89
C LYS A 105 21.57 27.48 -4.35
N SER A 106 21.36 26.26 -4.84
CA SER A 106 21.28 25.98 -6.28
C SER A 106 20.16 26.85 -6.89
N ARG A 107 20.55 27.98 -7.45
CA ARG A 107 19.72 28.91 -8.22
C ARG A 107 20.37 29.06 -9.59
#